data_AF-C0MKB3-F1
#
_entry.id   AF-C0MKB3-F1
#
_cell.length_a   1.000
_cell.length_b   1.000
_cell.length_c   1.000
_cell.angle_alpha   90.00
_cell.angle_beta   90.00
_cell.angle_gamma   90.00
#
_symmetry.space_group_name_H-M   'P 1'
#
loop_
_entity.id
_entity.type
_entity.pdbx_description
1 polymer ?
#
loop_
_entity_poly.entity_id
_entity_poly.type
_entity_poly.pdbx_seq_one_letter_code
_entity_poly.pdbx_strand_id
1 'polypeptide(L)'
;MEVNQKWNWDTKPILVKCGGFSSQLAKNVTEKVDGDPLWGSRFDATNPEAVIQTHLDFLRNGADIILTNTYQSSVEGFVKYLGVTRERGVELIQKSVQLAKQAKEQYLSEIGSEAESALPLIMGSIGPYGAYLHDGSEYTGNYADKMSKEELRAWHKTRIEICLAAGVDGLALETLPCLMEAEAVTELVLDNFPDAKFWVSLQCMDEKHMASGENFAEAALSLWRLVQSRKAENRLLGIGLNCVNPLFVTPLLSSLTKVAGSDRIPLVVYSNRGEIYDVEQGDWTGTGEEVVKFVPEWIQLGVRIVGGCCRVYPTDVFAIRKYVDGLNIKP
;
A
#
# COMPACT_ATOMS: atom_id res chain seq x y z
N MET A 1 -10.16 17.22 21.06
CA MET A 1 -10.35 15.77 21.14
C MET A 1 -9.05 15.17 20.67
N GLU A 2 -8.28 14.59 21.57
CA GLU A 2 -7.08 13.83 21.23
C GLU A 2 -7.52 12.69 20.32
N VAL A 3 -7.14 12.75 19.04
CA VAL A 3 -7.28 11.62 18.13
C VAL A 3 -6.43 10.53 18.75
N ASN A 4 -7.03 9.42 19.19
CA ASN A 4 -6.34 8.24 19.73
C ASN A 4 -5.28 7.79 18.72
N GLN A 5 -4.07 8.32 18.85
CA GLN A 5 -2.98 8.00 17.96
C GLN A 5 -2.48 6.64 18.42
N LYS A 6 -2.89 5.59 17.69
CA LYS A 6 -2.46 4.22 17.99
C LYS A 6 -0.94 4.07 17.91
N TRP A 7 -0.21 5.00 17.31
CA TRP A 7 1.25 4.99 17.33
C TRP A 7 1.78 6.43 17.51
N ASN A 8 2.98 6.59 18.09
CA ASN A 8 3.63 7.89 18.25
C ASN A 8 4.94 7.95 17.43
N TRP A 9 5.07 8.93 16.53
CA TRP A 9 6.26 9.14 15.71
C TRP A 9 7.51 9.50 16.55
N ASP A 10 7.35 10.07 17.74
CA ASP A 10 8.48 10.48 18.57
C ASP A 10 9.13 9.25 19.23
N THR A 11 8.32 8.27 19.66
CA THR A 11 8.82 7.05 20.30
C THR A 11 9.13 5.94 19.31
N LYS A 12 8.49 5.95 18.13
CA LYS A 12 8.75 5.01 17.04
C LYS A 12 8.76 5.74 15.70
N PRO A 13 9.91 6.33 15.33
CA PRO A 13 10.01 7.25 14.19
C PRO A 13 9.97 6.53 12.83
N ILE A 14 10.16 5.21 12.81
CA ILE A 14 10.16 4.40 11.60
C ILE A 14 9.29 3.17 11.83
N LEU A 15 8.37 2.91 10.91
CA LEU A 15 7.51 1.73 10.89
C LEU A 15 7.90 0.82 9.72
N VAL A 16 7.95 -0.49 9.99
CA VAL A 16 8.21 -1.52 8.98
C VAL A 16 6.89 -2.02 8.40
N LYS A 17 6.64 -1.75 7.11
CA LYS A 17 5.49 -2.26 6.37
C LYS A 17 5.78 -3.65 5.79
N CYS A 18 4.75 -4.50 5.73
CA CYS A 18 4.83 -5.86 5.19
C CYS A 18 5.33 -5.92 3.74
N GLY A 19 5.62 -7.12 3.24
CA GLY A 19 6.06 -7.33 1.86
C GLY A 19 4.90 -7.41 0.86
N GLY A 20 5.14 -8.14 -0.24
CA GLY A 20 4.17 -8.39 -1.30
C GLY A 20 3.18 -9.46 -0.88
N PHE A 21 1.94 -9.05 -0.58
CA PHE A 21 0.91 -9.94 -0.04
C PHE A 21 0.69 -11.16 -0.95
N SER A 22 0.36 -10.97 -2.22
CA SER A 22 0.03 -12.11 -3.09
C SER A 22 1.25 -12.96 -3.46
N SER A 23 2.47 -12.37 -3.49
CA SER A 23 3.70 -13.16 -3.68
C SER A 23 3.91 -14.14 -2.53
N GLN A 24 3.60 -13.73 -1.30
CA GLN A 24 3.65 -14.63 -0.14
C GLN A 24 2.43 -15.56 -0.09
N LEU A 25 1.24 -15.08 -0.48
CA LEU A 25 0.03 -15.91 -0.59
C LEU A 25 0.25 -17.11 -1.52
N ALA A 26 0.97 -16.93 -2.63
CA ALA A 26 1.33 -18.01 -3.55
C ALA A 26 2.12 -19.15 -2.90
N LYS A 27 2.74 -18.94 -1.73
CA LYS A 27 3.41 -19.99 -0.93
C LYS A 27 2.46 -20.71 0.05
N ASN A 28 1.30 -20.12 0.32
CA ASN A 28 0.30 -20.60 1.27
C ASN A 28 -0.91 -21.24 0.58
N VAL A 29 -0.97 -21.20 -0.75
CA VAL A 29 -2.02 -21.81 -1.58
C VAL A 29 -1.41 -22.74 -2.62
N THR A 30 -2.21 -23.66 -3.15
CA THR A 30 -1.79 -24.57 -4.24
C THR A 30 -2.13 -24.03 -5.62
N GLU A 31 -3.12 -23.15 -5.68
CA GLU A 31 -3.65 -22.56 -6.89
C GLU A 31 -2.76 -21.43 -7.39
N LYS A 32 -2.62 -21.29 -8.72
CA LYS A 32 -1.83 -20.22 -9.31
C LYS A 32 -2.45 -18.86 -8.95
N VAL A 33 -1.67 -18.01 -8.28
CA VAL A 33 -2.08 -16.64 -7.92
C VAL A 33 -2.08 -15.75 -9.17
N ASP A 34 -0.94 -15.66 -9.86
CA ASP A 34 -0.76 -14.74 -10.99
C ASP A 34 -1.54 -15.15 -12.24
N GLY A 35 -2.02 -14.16 -12.99
CA GLY A 35 -2.80 -14.34 -14.22
C GLY A 35 -4.32 -14.46 -14.04
N ASP A 36 -4.80 -14.54 -12.80
CA ASP A 36 -6.23 -14.48 -12.48
C ASP A 36 -6.68 -13.03 -12.26
N PRO A 37 -7.83 -12.57 -12.80
CA PRO A 37 -8.39 -11.23 -12.54
C PRO A 37 -8.65 -10.94 -11.06
N LEU A 38 -8.70 -11.96 -10.21
CA LEU A 38 -8.80 -11.82 -8.78
C LEU A 38 -7.63 -12.54 -8.10
N TRP A 39 -6.41 -12.40 -8.68
CA TRP A 39 -5.14 -13.01 -8.26
C TRP A 39 -4.98 -13.20 -6.74
N GLY A 40 -5.11 -12.15 -5.94
CA GLY A 40 -5.13 -12.25 -4.47
C GLY A 40 -6.54 -12.32 -3.86
N SER A 41 -7.41 -11.42 -4.29
CA SER A 41 -8.69 -11.13 -3.62
C SER A 41 -9.71 -12.28 -3.60
N ARG A 42 -9.67 -13.22 -4.56
CA ARG A 42 -10.60 -14.37 -4.53
C ARG A 42 -10.40 -15.28 -3.34
N PHE A 43 -9.19 -15.33 -2.78
CA PHE A 43 -8.88 -16.20 -1.64
C PHE A 43 -9.57 -15.75 -0.35
N ASP A 44 -10.04 -14.51 -0.27
CA ASP A 44 -10.93 -14.09 0.81
C ASP A 44 -12.23 -14.95 0.81
N ALA A 45 -12.69 -15.38 -0.37
CA ALA A 45 -13.83 -16.28 -0.53
C ALA A 45 -13.45 -17.75 -0.40
N THR A 46 -12.37 -18.17 -1.08
CA THR A 46 -12.07 -19.59 -1.33
C THR A 46 -11.08 -20.22 -0.35
N ASN A 47 -10.17 -19.45 0.25
CA ASN A 47 -9.15 -19.93 1.18
C ASN A 47 -8.77 -18.86 2.22
N PRO A 48 -9.69 -18.48 3.12
CA PRO A 48 -9.47 -17.42 4.10
C PRO A 48 -8.34 -17.75 5.10
N GLU A 49 -8.11 -19.03 5.39
CA GLU A 49 -7.02 -19.48 6.26
C GLU A 49 -5.65 -19.15 5.65
N ALA A 50 -5.47 -19.31 4.34
CA ALA A 50 -4.24 -18.91 3.66
C ALA A 50 -3.99 -17.39 3.75
N VAL A 51 -5.04 -16.57 3.63
CA VAL A 51 -4.98 -15.10 3.80
C VAL A 51 -4.52 -14.74 5.21
N ILE A 52 -5.09 -15.37 6.24
CA ILE A 52 -4.67 -15.20 7.65
C ILE A 52 -3.20 -15.59 7.81
N GLN A 53 -2.81 -16.76 7.28
CA GLN A 53 -1.44 -17.25 7.38
C GLN A 53 -0.45 -16.29 6.71
N THR A 54 -0.79 -15.73 5.55
CA THR A 54 0.06 -14.73 4.87
C THR A 54 0.25 -13.46 5.71
N HIS A 55 -0.78 -12.97 6.39
CA HIS A 55 -0.61 -11.85 7.33
C HIS A 55 0.29 -12.24 8.50
N LEU A 56 0.06 -13.40 9.13
CA LEU A 56 0.87 -13.91 10.24
C LEU A 56 2.34 -14.06 9.85
N ASP A 57 2.63 -14.52 8.63
CA ASP A 57 4.00 -14.66 8.14
C ASP A 57 4.75 -13.33 8.22
N PHE A 58 4.13 -12.23 7.80
CA PHE A 58 4.73 -10.90 7.89
C PHE A 58 4.80 -10.36 9.32
N LEU A 59 3.74 -10.54 10.12
CA LEU A 59 3.70 -10.09 11.51
C LEU A 59 4.80 -10.75 12.36
N ARG A 60 4.95 -12.08 12.24
CA ARG A 60 6.00 -12.86 12.91
C ARG A 60 7.42 -12.48 12.48
N ASN A 61 7.56 -11.83 11.32
CA ASN A 61 8.83 -11.30 10.80
C ASN A 61 9.00 -9.80 11.04
N GLY A 62 8.19 -9.20 11.92
CA GLY A 62 8.41 -7.85 12.45
C GLY A 62 7.76 -6.73 11.64
N ALA A 63 6.73 -7.03 10.86
CA ALA A 63 5.90 -5.98 10.26
C ALA A 63 5.11 -5.22 11.33
N ASP A 64 5.28 -3.90 11.36
CA ASP A 64 4.47 -2.97 12.13
C ASP A 64 3.17 -2.61 11.41
N ILE A 65 3.12 -2.75 10.08
CA ILE A 65 1.95 -2.45 9.25
C ILE A 65 1.70 -3.61 8.29
N ILE A 66 0.47 -4.12 8.28
CA ILE A 66 -0.04 -5.05 7.25
C ILE A 66 -1.11 -4.36 6.41
N LEU A 67 -1.16 -4.71 5.12
CA LEU A 67 -2.19 -4.24 4.20
C LEU A 67 -3.23 -5.32 3.97
N THR A 68 -4.52 -4.97 3.96
CA THR A 68 -5.62 -5.90 3.65
C THR A 68 -5.51 -6.42 2.21
N ASN A 69 -6.11 -7.58 1.92
CA ASN A 69 -6.15 -8.18 0.58
C ASN A 69 -7.19 -7.49 -0.34
N THR A 70 -7.16 -6.15 -0.38
CA THR A 70 -8.17 -5.31 -1.05
C THR A 70 -7.64 -4.52 -2.24
N TYR A 71 -6.36 -4.67 -2.60
CA TYR A 71 -5.68 -3.92 -3.67
C TYR A 71 -6.49 -3.83 -4.96
N GLN A 72 -6.90 -4.99 -5.50
CA GLN A 72 -7.72 -5.08 -6.71
C GLN A 72 -9.20 -5.31 -6.43
N SER A 73 -9.58 -5.48 -5.16
CA SER A 73 -10.94 -5.86 -4.80
C SER A 73 -11.91 -4.77 -5.20
N SER A 74 -12.95 -5.12 -5.94
CA SER A 74 -14.07 -4.26 -6.27
C SER A 74 -15.33 -5.10 -6.27
N VAL A 75 -16.47 -4.48 -5.98
CA VAL A 75 -17.75 -5.19 -6.00
C VAL A 75 -18.03 -5.70 -7.41
N GLU A 76 -17.73 -4.86 -8.42
CA GLU A 76 -17.82 -5.16 -9.84
C GLU A 76 -16.91 -6.33 -10.23
N GLY A 77 -15.66 -6.34 -9.77
CA GLY A 77 -14.71 -7.43 -10.02
C GLY A 77 -15.19 -8.75 -9.44
N PHE A 78 -15.67 -8.76 -8.19
CA PHE A 78 -16.21 -9.98 -7.59
C PHE A 78 -17.47 -10.49 -8.30
N VAL A 79 -18.41 -9.61 -8.65
CA VAL A 79 -19.61 -10.00 -9.41
C VAL A 79 -19.22 -10.60 -10.76
N LYS A 80 -18.31 -9.94 -11.50
CA LYS A 80 -17.91 -10.34 -12.85
C LYS A 80 -17.12 -11.65 -12.88
N TYR A 81 -16.15 -11.81 -11.98
CA TYR A 81 -15.17 -12.89 -12.06
C TYR A 81 -15.42 -14.05 -11.08
N LEU A 82 -16.14 -13.83 -9.96
CA LEU A 82 -16.59 -14.92 -9.06
C LEU A 82 -18.06 -15.30 -9.25
N GLY A 83 -18.85 -14.50 -9.99
CA GLY A 83 -20.27 -14.76 -10.18
C GLY A 83 -21.11 -14.61 -8.90
N VAL A 84 -20.65 -13.81 -7.94
CA VAL A 84 -21.37 -13.55 -6.68
C VAL A 84 -22.34 -12.37 -6.82
N THR A 85 -23.27 -12.22 -5.88
CA THR A 85 -24.14 -11.04 -5.83
C THR A 85 -23.37 -9.79 -5.42
N ARG A 86 -23.96 -8.61 -5.65
CA ARG A 86 -23.37 -7.34 -5.23
C ARG A 86 -23.17 -7.28 -3.72
N GLU A 87 -24.16 -7.74 -2.95
CA GLU A 87 -24.14 -7.81 -1.49
C GLU A 87 -22.98 -8.69 -1.03
N ARG A 88 -22.81 -9.86 -1.68
CA ARG A 88 -21.70 -10.75 -1.39
C ARG A 88 -20.35 -10.14 -1.77
N GLY A 89 -20.27 -9.37 -2.85
CA GLY A 89 -19.06 -8.62 -3.21
C GLY A 89 -18.66 -7.62 -2.12
N VAL A 90 -19.64 -6.90 -1.53
CA VAL A 90 -19.40 -6.02 -0.38
C VAL A 90 -18.90 -6.81 0.84
N GLU A 91 -19.55 -7.92 1.16
CA GLU A 91 -19.14 -8.79 2.27
C GLU A 91 -17.72 -9.32 2.11
N LEU A 92 -17.26 -9.62 0.89
CA LEU A 92 -15.89 -10.09 0.64
C LEU A 92 -14.85 -9.02 0.92
N ILE A 93 -15.10 -7.75 0.54
CA ILE A 93 -14.20 -6.63 0.90
C ILE A 93 -14.17 -6.46 2.43
N GLN A 94 -15.31 -6.55 3.11
CA GLN A 94 -15.37 -6.53 4.58
C GLN A 94 -14.59 -7.69 5.19
N LYS A 95 -14.77 -8.90 4.64
CA LYS A 95 -14.11 -10.12 5.11
C LYS A 95 -12.60 -9.99 5.03
N SER A 96 -12.05 -9.39 3.98
CA SER A 96 -10.62 -9.10 3.85
C SER A 96 -10.05 -8.35 5.07
N VAL A 97 -10.78 -7.34 5.57
CA VAL A 97 -10.41 -6.60 6.78
C VAL A 97 -10.51 -7.48 8.04
N GLN A 98 -11.56 -8.31 8.14
CA GLN A 98 -11.71 -9.22 9.28
C GLN A 98 -10.61 -10.28 9.34
N LEU A 99 -10.16 -10.80 8.20
CA LEU A 99 -9.06 -11.77 8.14
C LEU A 99 -7.74 -11.15 8.62
N ALA A 100 -7.45 -9.90 8.23
CA ALA A 100 -6.30 -9.16 8.76
C ALA A 100 -6.39 -8.93 10.28
N LYS A 101 -7.60 -8.64 10.80
CA LYS A 101 -7.85 -8.50 12.25
C LYS A 101 -7.64 -9.80 13.00
N GLN A 102 -8.15 -10.91 12.49
CA GLN A 102 -7.93 -12.25 13.08
C GLN A 102 -6.44 -12.60 13.13
N ALA A 103 -5.69 -12.31 12.06
CA ALA A 103 -4.24 -12.50 12.06
C ALA A 103 -3.54 -11.63 13.11
N LYS A 104 -3.92 -10.36 13.25
CA LYS A 104 -3.41 -9.47 14.30
C LYS A 104 -3.71 -10.01 15.70
N GLU A 105 -4.95 -10.39 15.96
CA GLU A 105 -5.37 -10.93 17.27
C GLU A 105 -4.59 -12.19 17.63
N GLN A 106 -4.46 -13.12 16.67
CA GLN A 106 -3.66 -14.32 16.87
C GLN A 106 -2.19 -13.99 17.15
N TYR A 107 -1.58 -13.09 16.37
CA TYR A 107 -0.19 -12.67 16.60
C TYR A 107 0.00 -12.03 17.98
N LEU A 108 -0.89 -11.13 18.41
CA LEU A 108 -0.82 -10.50 19.73
C LEU A 108 -0.94 -11.54 20.85
N SER A 109 -1.82 -12.53 20.69
CA SER A 109 -1.92 -13.66 21.62
C SER A 109 -0.64 -14.51 21.64
N GLU A 110 0.02 -14.73 20.51
CA GLU A 110 1.27 -15.51 20.42
C GLU A 110 2.43 -14.83 21.17
N ILE A 111 2.50 -13.50 21.14
CA ILE A 111 3.58 -12.75 21.81
C ILE A 111 3.21 -12.31 23.24
N GLY A 112 2.03 -12.69 23.75
CA GLY A 112 1.56 -12.33 25.09
C GLY A 112 1.33 -10.82 25.27
N SER A 113 1.02 -10.10 24.20
CA SER A 113 0.72 -8.67 24.23
C SER A 113 -0.78 -8.43 24.39
N GLU A 114 -1.15 -7.37 25.07
CA GLU A 114 -2.56 -7.00 25.22
C GLU A 114 -3.18 -6.63 23.86
N ALA A 115 -4.46 -6.95 23.68
CA ALA A 115 -5.20 -6.66 22.45
C ALA A 115 -5.26 -5.15 22.11
N GLU A 116 -5.06 -4.28 23.12
CA GLU A 116 -4.98 -2.83 22.97
C GLU A 116 -3.61 -2.31 22.49
N SER A 117 -2.67 -3.21 22.14
CA SER A 117 -1.39 -2.83 21.57
C SER A 117 -1.57 -1.91 20.35
N ALA A 118 -0.89 -0.76 20.43
CA ALA A 118 -0.65 0.24 19.40
C ALA A 118 -0.38 -0.35 18.00
N LEU A 119 0.40 -1.44 17.95
CA LEU A 119 0.86 -2.12 16.75
C LEU A 119 0.54 -3.62 16.82
N PRO A 120 0.42 -4.30 15.67
CA PRO A 120 0.56 -3.80 14.30
C PRO A 120 -0.66 -2.98 13.82
N LEU A 121 -0.47 -2.09 12.84
CA LEU A 121 -1.55 -1.38 12.14
C LEU A 121 -2.08 -2.23 10.97
N ILE A 122 -3.38 -2.13 10.73
CA ILE A 122 -4.07 -2.72 9.57
C ILE A 122 -4.52 -1.59 8.66
N MET A 123 -3.88 -1.46 7.50
CA MET A 123 -4.23 -0.43 6.53
C MET A 123 -5.06 -1.04 5.38
N GLY A 124 -6.12 -0.35 4.97
CA GLY A 124 -6.89 -0.73 3.80
C GLY A 124 -6.09 -0.52 2.52
N SER A 125 -5.75 -1.59 1.80
CA SER A 125 -5.09 -1.49 0.48
C SER A 125 -6.07 -1.00 -0.58
N ILE A 126 -5.77 0.14 -1.21
CA ILE A 126 -6.59 0.76 -2.25
C ILE A 126 -5.72 0.91 -3.51
N GLY A 127 -5.74 -0.11 -4.37
CA GLY A 127 -5.03 -0.10 -5.64
C GLY A 127 -5.72 0.72 -6.72
N PRO A 128 -5.04 1.05 -7.84
CA PRO A 128 -5.57 1.91 -8.88
C PRO A 128 -6.68 1.24 -9.69
N TYR A 129 -7.43 2.03 -10.46
CA TYR A 129 -8.41 1.55 -11.43
C TYR A 129 -7.78 0.58 -12.44
N GLY A 130 -6.53 0.83 -12.85
CA GLY A 130 -5.79 -0.07 -13.74
C GLY A 130 -5.70 -1.51 -13.25
N ALA A 131 -5.59 -1.72 -11.93
CA ALA A 131 -5.51 -3.06 -11.35
C ALA A 131 -6.82 -3.86 -11.53
N TYR A 132 -7.96 -3.20 -11.71
CA TYR A 132 -9.25 -3.82 -12.03
C TYR A 132 -9.43 -4.11 -13.53
N LEU A 133 -8.69 -3.42 -14.40
CA LEU A 133 -8.73 -3.68 -15.85
C LEU A 133 -8.00 -4.99 -16.21
N HIS A 134 -7.04 -5.40 -15.38
CA HIS A 134 -6.23 -6.61 -15.58
C HIS A 134 -5.45 -6.61 -16.90
N ASP A 135 -5.05 -5.44 -17.37
CA ASP A 135 -4.29 -5.23 -18.60
C ASP A 135 -2.89 -4.63 -18.35
N GLY A 136 -2.46 -4.58 -17.08
CA GLY A 136 -1.20 -3.98 -16.67
C GLY A 136 -1.22 -2.46 -16.62
N SER A 137 -2.38 -1.81 -16.79
CA SER A 137 -2.46 -0.35 -16.76
C SER A 137 -2.12 0.26 -15.40
N GLU A 138 -2.04 -0.51 -14.32
CA GLU A 138 -1.46 -0.06 -13.05
C GLU A 138 0.04 0.29 -13.14
N TYR A 139 0.72 -0.07 -14.23
CA TYR A 139 2.12 0.26 -14.52
C TYR A 139 2.31 1.19 -15.73
N THR A 140 1.23 1.68 -16.33
CA THR A 140 1.29 2.57 -17.51
C THR A 140 0.33 3.75 -17.47
N GLY A 141 -0.80 3.62 -16.75
CA GLY A 141 -1.84 4.64 -16.70
C GLY A 141 -2.66 4.79 -17.99
N ASN A 142 -2.65 3.80 -18.90
CA ASN A 142 -3.31 3.84 -20.22
C ASN A 142 -4.86 3.96 -20.21
N TYR A 143 -5.49 4.06 -19.04
CA TYR A 143 -6.91 4.38 -18.88
C TYR A 143 -7.16 5.85 -18.54
N ALA A 144 -6.13 6.62 -18.17
CA ALA A 144 -6.29 7.95 -17.61
C ALA A 144 -7.01 8.90 -18.58
N ASP A 145 -6.78 8.77 -19.89
CA ASP A 145 -7.42 9.56 -20.94
C ASP A 145 -8.89 9.17 -21.21
N LYS A 146 -9.35 8.03 -20.69
CA LYS A 146 -10.70 7.48 -20.89
C LYS A 146 -11.61 7.66 -19.68
N MET A 147 -11.08 8.23 -18.60
CA MET A 147 -11.78 8.39 -17.33
C MET A 147 -11.78 9.85 -16.90
N SER A 148 -12.89 10.31 -16.33
CA SER A 148 -12.96 11.57 -15.61
C SER A 148 -12.53 11.41 -14.14
N LYS A 149 -12.17 12.53 -13.51
CA LYS A 149 -11.88 12.59 -12.07
C LYS A 149 -13.06 12.10 -11.24
N GLU A 150 -14.28 12.48 -11.64
CA GLU A 150 -15.53 12.13 -10.97
C GLU A 150 -15.81 10.62 -11.04
N GLU A 151 -15.57 9.98 -12.18
CA GLU A 151 -15.71 8.54 -12.35
C GLU A 151 -14.73 7.77 -11.46
N LEU A 152 -13.47 8.19 -11.41
CA LEU A 152 -12.46 7.59 -10.53
C LEU A 152 -12.82 7.77 -9.05
N ARG A 153 -13.32 8.96 -8.65
CA ARG A 153 -13.83 9.19 -7.29
C ARG A 153 -14.99 8.24 -6.97
N ALA A 154 -15.97 8.12 -7.86
CA ALA A 154 -17.12 7.25 -7.66
C ALA A 154 -16.72 5.77 -7.52
N TRP A 155 -15.76 5.33 -8.34
CA TRP A 155 -15.25 3.96 -8.31
C TRP A 155 -14.54 3.63 -7.00
N HIS A 156 -13.61 4.49 -6.55
CA HIS A 156 -12.87 4.27 -5.30
C HIS A 156 -13.75 4.36 -4.04
N LYS A 157 -14.78 5.21 -4.06
CA LYS A 157 -15.63 5.51 -2.89
C LYS A 157 -16.19 4.26 -2.24
N THR A 158 -16.77 3.34 -3.02
CA THR A 158 -17.40 2.13 -2.49
C THR A 158 -16.42 1.30 -1.66
N ARG A 159 -15.23 1.01 -2.20
CA ARG A 159 -14.22 0.21 -1.48
C ARG A 159 -13.71 0.93 -0.24
N ILE A 160 -13.46 2.23 -0.33
CA ILE A 160 -12.97 3.03 0.81
C ILE A 160 -14.00 3.04 1.95
N GLU A 161 -15.27 3.28 1.64
CA GLU A 161 -16.36 3.24 2.63
C GLU A 161 -16.43 1.89 3.34
N ILE A 162 -16.33 0.80 2.59
CA ILE A 162 -16.36 -0.56 3.14
C ILE A 162 -15.16 -0.83 4.05
N CYS A 163 -13.94 -0.50 3.61
CA CYS A 163 -12.73 -0.72 4.40
C CYS A 163 -12.75 0.09 5.71
N LEU A 164 -13.12 1.37 5.64
CA LEU A 164 -13.23 2.24 6.82
C LEU A 164 -14.33 1.75 7.77
N ALA A 165 -15.52 1.39 7.26
CA ALA A 165 -16.61 0.86 8.07
C ALA A 165 -16.25 -0.49 8.72
N ALA A 166 -15.45 -1.33 8.06
CA ALA A 166 -14.92 -2.57 8.63
C ALA A 166 -13.81 -2.34 9.67
N GLY A 167 -13.33 -1.10 9.81
CA GLY A 167 -12.47 -0.63 10.90
C GLY A 167 -10.98 -0.88 10.67
N VAL A 168 -10.46 -0.56 9.49
CA VAL A 168 -9.01 -0.37 9.26
C VAL A 168 -8.49 0.85 10.03
N ASP A 169 -7.18 0.86 10.33
CA ASP A 169 -6.51 1.98 11.02
C ASP A 169 -6.23 3.18 10.10
N GLY A 170 -6.28 2.96 8.78
CA GLY A 170 -6.11 3.97 7.75
C GLY A 170 -6.12 3.37 6.35
N LEU A 171 -5.79 4.17 5.34
CA LEU A 171 -5.81 3.79 3.92
C LEU A 171 -4.42 3.86 3.29
N ALA A 172 -4.09 2.85 2.51
CA ALA A 172 -2.93 2.80 1.64
C ALA A 172 -3.40 3.05 0.19
N LEU A 173 -3.39 4.31 -0.26
CA LEU A 173 -3.70 4.64 -1.65
C LEU A 173 -2.44 4.37 -2.46
N GLU A 174 -2.38 3.23 -3.15
CA GLU A 174 -1.10 2.67 -3.59
C GLU A 174 -1.06 2.26 -5.06
N THR A 175 0.16 2.26 -5.61
CA THR A 175 0.47 1.96 -7.01
C THR A 175 -0.31 2.86 -7.98
N LEU A 176 -0.49 4.14 -7.64
CA LEU A 176 -1.21 5.08 -8.51
C LEU A 176 -0.33 5.46 -9.72
N PRO A 177 -0.68 5.07 -10.96
CA PRO A 177 0.19 5.25 -12.11
C PRO A 177 0.11 6.65 -12.71
N CYS A 178 -0.97 7.40 -12.45
CA CYS A 178 -1.21 8.73 -12.99
C CYS A 178 -1.61 9.75 -11.92
N LEU A 179 -1.26 11.01 -12.15
CA LEU A 179 -1.52 12.09 -11.20
C LEU A 179 -3.02 12.36 -11.05
N MET A 180 -3.78 12.28 -12.15
CA MET A 180 -5.22 12.53 -12.15
C MET A 180 -5.95 11.62 -11.16
N GLU A 181 -5.65 10.32 -11.17
CA GLU A 181 -6.27 9.38 -10.24
C GLU A 181 -5.76 9.61 -8.81
N ALA A 182 -4.47 9.86 -8.63
CA ALA A 182 -3.90 10.15 -7.32
C ALA A 182 -4.58 11.35 -6.66
N GLU A 183 -4.82 12.44 -7.41
CA GLU A 183 -5.58 13.58 -6.92
C GLU A 183 -7.05 13.24 -6.69
N ALA A 184 -7.69 12.49 -7.60
CA ALA A 184 -9.09 12.08 -7.46
C ALA A 184 -9.33 11.34 -6.13
N VAL A 185 -8.55 10.30 -5.86
CA VAL A 185 -8.70 9.48 -4.65
C VAL A 185 -8.27 10.23 -3.39
N THR A 186 -7.25 11.09 -3.48
CA THR A 186 -6.82 11.93 -2.36
C THR A 186 -7.89 12.95 -1.98
N GLU A 187 -8.47 13.65 -2.95
CA GLU A 187 -9.57 14.58 -2.68
C GLU A 187 -10.79 13.86 -2.10
N LEU A 188 -11.16 12.70 -2.64
CA LEU A 188 -12.22 11.87 -2.07
C LEU A 188 -11.97 11.57 -0.59
N VAL A 189 -10.76 11.17 -0.21
CA VAL A 189 -10.41 10.90 1.19
C VAL A 189 -10.47 12.16 2.04
N LEU A 190 -9.95 13.27 1.53
CA LEU A 190 -9.94 14.54 2.24
C LEU A 190 -11.35 15.09 2.48
N ASP A 191 -12.21 15.03 1.46
CA ASP A 191 -13.54 15.64 1.45
C ASP A 191 -14.60 14.79 2.18
N ASN A 192 -14.49 13.45 2.13
CA ASN A 192 -15.56 12.55 2.61
C ASN A 192 -15.22 11.78 3.90
N PHE A 193 -13.94 11.64 4.26
CA PHE A 193 -13.52 10.79 5.40
C PHE A 193 -12.61 11.56 6.37
N PRO A 194 -13.10 12.57 7.10
CA PRO A 194 -12.29 13.55 7.83
C PRO A 194 -11.37 12.95 8.91
N ASP A 195 -11.69 11.76 9.42
CA ASP A 195 -10.88 11.09 10.46
C ASP A 195 -9.90 10.05 9.89
N ALA A 196 -10.02 9.71 8.60
CA ALA A 196 -9.18 8.70 7.97
C ALA A 196 -7.73 9.18 7.91
N LYS A 197 -6.82 8.34 8.45
CA LYS A 197 -5.38 8.40 8.18
C LYS A 197 -5.10 7.73 6.84
N PHE A 198 -4.14 8.25 6.10
CA PHE A 198 -3.82 7.68 4.79
C PHE A 198 -2.40 7.99 4.34
N TRP A 199 -1.88 7.22 3.39
CA TRP A 199 -0.76 7.64 2.55
C TRP A 199 -1.13 7.57 1.07
N VAL A 200 -0.34 8.25 0.24
CA VAL A 200 -0.45 8.21 -1.21
C VAL A 200 0.88 7.72 -1.78
N SER A 201 0.84 6.66 -2.57
CA SER A 201 2.04 6.05 -3.15
C SER A 201 1.89 5.90 -4.67
N LEU A 202 2.87 6.45 -5.38
CA LEU A 202 2.89 6.57 -6.83
C LEU A 202 3.70 5.44 -7.46
N GLN A 203 3.27 5.00 -8.64
CA GLN A 203 4.03 4.08 -9.50
C GLN A 203 4.85 4.92 -10.49
N CYS A 204 6.14 4.60 -10.62
CA CYS A 204 7.08 5.29 -11.50
C CYS A 204 7.73 4.32 -12.49
N MET A 205 7.94 4.78 -13.73
CA MET A 205 8.59 3.99 -14.78
C MET A 205 10.12 4.19 -14.82
N ASP A 206 10.62 5.30 -14.28
CA ASP A 206 12.04 5.65 -14.27
C ASP A 206 12.40 6.53 -13.05
N GLU A 207 13.63 7.04 -13.00
CA GLU A 207 14.16 7.89 -11.92
C GLU A 207 13.54 9.30 -11.82
N LYS A 208 12.59 9.65 -12.70
CA LYS A 208 12.03 11.01 -12.82
C LYS A 208 10.51 11.05 -13.00
N HIS A 209 9.90 10.03 -13.61
CA HIS A 209 8.53 10.09 -14.09
C HIS A 209 7.65 9.00 -13.49
N MET A 210 6.38 9.36 -13.25
CA MET A 210 5.28 8.42 -13.01
C MET A 210 5.06 7.52 -14.22
N ALA A 211 4.31 6.44 -14.03
CA ALA A 211 3.96 5.49 -15.09
C ALA A 211 3.36 6.15 -16.35
N SER A 212 2.47 7.13 -16.16
CA SER A 212 1.85 7.86 -17.28
C SER A 212 2.66 9.07 -17.79
N GLY A 213 3.88 9.28 -17.27
CA GLY A 213 4.83 10.25 -17.81
C GLY A 213 4.93 11.58 -17.07
N GLU A 214 4.07 11.86 -16.08
CA GLU A 214 4.18 13.07 -15.26
C GLU A 214 5.47 13.07 -14.44
N ASN A 215 6.03 14.26 -14.17
CA ASN A 215 7.18 14.36 -13.28
C ASN A 215 6.79 14.01 -11.83
N PHE A 216 7.48 13.06 -11.22
CA PHE A 216 7.18 12.58 -9.86
C PHE A 216 7.25 13.69 -8.81
N ALA A 217 8.28 14.54 -8.86
CA ALA A 217 8.50 15.57 -7.85
C ALA A 217 7.34 16.58 -7.82
N GLU A 218 6.92 17.03 -9.00
CA GLU A 218 5.79 17.95 -9.16
C GLU A 218 4.46 17.30 -8.75
N ALA A 219 4.25 16.03 -9.13
CA ALA A 219 3.07 15.26 -8.75
C ALA A 219 2.95 15.09 -7.22
N ALA A 220 4.02 14.64 -6.56
CA ALA A 220 4.07 14.50 -5.11
C ALA A 220 3.91 15.84 -4.38
N LEU A 221 4.48 16.93 -4.92
CA LEU A 221 4.28 18.27 -4.37
C LEU A 221 2.83 18.74 -4.54
N SER A 222 2.17 18.47 -5.68
CA SER A 222 0.74 18.77 -5.88
C SER A 222 -0.12 18.08 -4.82
N LEU A 223 0.11 16.79 -4.57
CA LEU A 223 -0.59 16.02 -3.54
C LEU A 223 -0.37 16.60 -2.14
N TRP A 224 0.86 17.02 -1.82
CA TRP A 224 1.16 17.70 -0.57
C TRP A 224 0.38 19.02 -0.43
N ARG A 225 0.36 19.86 -1.47
CA ARG A 225 -0.41 21.11 -1.46
C ARG A 225 -1.91 20.87 -1.33
N LEU A 226 -2.42 19.81 -1.94
CA LEU A 226 -3.82 19.42 -1.81
C LEU A 226 -4.16 19.10 -0.34
N VAL A 227 -3.32 18.32 0.34
CA VAL A 227 -3.47 18.00 1.77
C VAL A 227 -3.42 19.28 2.63
N GLN A 228 -2.46 20.17 2.38
CA GLN A 228 -2.34 21.45 3.10
C GLN A 228 -3.57 22.35 2.90
N SER A 229 -4.11 22.40 1.67
CA SER A 229 -5.31 23.19 1.37
C SER A 229 -6.54 22.77 2.19
N ARG A 230 -6.54 21.52 2.68
CA ARG A 230 -7.59 20.94 3.53
C ARG A 230 -7.22 20.89 5.02
N LYS A 231 -6.05 21.42 5.40
CA LYS A 231 -5.51 21.39 6.77
C LYS A 231 -5.48 19.98 7.36
N ALA A 232 -5.09 19.02 6.54
CA ALA A 232 -5.15 17.58 6.82
C ALA A 232 -3.75 16.96 7.00
N GLU A 233 -2.72 17.76 7.26
CA GLU A 233 -1.33 17.32 7.38
C GLU A 233 -1.17 16.27 8.48
N ASN A 234 -1.92 16.39 9.58
CA ASN A 234 -1.93 15.41 10.67
C ASN A 234 -2.56 14.05 10.30
N ARG A 235 -3.29 13.96 9.18
CA ARG A 235 -3.91 12.73 8.66
C ARG A 235 -3.01 11.98 7.68
N LEU A 236 -2.10 12.70 7.03
CA LEU A 236 -1.19 12.13 6.04
C LEU A 236 -0.03 11.40 6.73
N LEU A 237 0.08 10.10 6.47
CA LEU A 237 1.16 9.23 6.96
C LEU A 237 2.38 9.25 6.03
N GLY A 238 2.17 9.53 4.75
CA GLY A 238 3.25 9.67 3.78
C GLY A 238 2.78 9.99 2.37
N ILE A 239 3.65 10.62 1.59
CA ILE A 239 3.61 10.62 0.12
C ILE A 239 4.89 9.95 -0.36
N GLY A 240 4.79 9.04 -1.32
CA GLY A 240 5.98 8.42 -1.87
C GLY A 240 5.68 7.45 -2.98
N LEU A 241 6.31 6.28 -2.96
CA LEU A 241 6.32 5.37 -4.09
C LEU A 241 6.43 3.90 -3.69
N ASN A 242 5.81 3.05 -4.50
CA ASN A 242 5.81 1.61 -4.32
C ASN A 242 5.75 0.86 -5.65
N CYS A 243 6.09 -0.43 -5.61
CA CYS A 243 6.09 -1.29 -6.79
C CYS A 243 6.97 -0.76 -7.95
N VAL A 244 8.06 -0.08 -7.59
CA VAL A 244 9.09 0.39 -8.51
C VAL A 244 10.40 -0.33 -8.23
N ASN A 245 11.34 -0.23 -9.17
CA ASN A 245 12.71 -0.65 -8.95
C ASN A 245 13.34 0.19 -7.80
N PRO A 246 14.00 -0.45 -6.80
CA PRO A 246 14.59 0.26 -5.67
C PRO A 246 15.63 1.32 -6.08
N LEU A 247 16.29 1.16 -7.24
CA LEU A 247 17.25 2.14 -7.77
C LEU A 247 16.60 3.48 -8.13
N PHE A 248 15.30 3.50 -8.43
CA PHE A 248 14.59 4.73 -8.78
C PHE A 248 14.27 5.59 -7.56
N VAL A 249 14.18 4.98 -6.37
CA VAL A 249 13.68 5.63 -5.16
C VAL A 249 14.51 6.85 -4.77
N THR A 250 15.83 6.70 -4.68
CA THR A 250 16.72 7.77 -4.22
C THR A 250 16.68 8.99 -5.14
N PRO A 251 16.85 8.85 -6.49
CA PRO A 251 16.68 9.97 -7.41
C PRO A 251 15.30 10.66 -7.32
N LEU A 252 14.22 9.88 -7.26
CA LEU A 252 12.85 10.38 -7.18
C LEU A 252 12.65 11.22 -5.89
N LEU A 253 12.98 10.68 -4.73
CA LEU A 253 12.84 11.40 -3.45
C LEU A 253 13.79 12.60 -3.34
N SER A 254 14.99 12.50 -3.91
CA SER A 254 15.93 13.63 -3.98
C SER A 254 15.37 14.77 -4.84
N SER A 255 14.67 14.44 -5.93
CA SER A 255 14.02 15.44 -6.78
C SER A 255 12.86 16.12 -6.04
N LEU A 256 12.04 15.37 -5.28
CA LEU A 256 10.99 15.91 -4.42
C LEU A 256 11.56 16.85 -3.36
N THR A 257 12.64 16.46 -2.69
CA THR A 257 13.29 17.28 -1.66
C THR A 257 13.76 18.63 -2.22
N LYS A 258 14.25 18.65 -3.47
CA LYS A 258 14.68 19.88 -4.13
C LYS A 258 13.52 20.84 -4.42
N VAL A 259 12.38 20.33 -4.92
CA VAL A 259 11.23 21.17 -5.28
C VAL A 259 10.37 21.55 -4.06
N ALA A 260 10.35 20.73 -3.01
CA ALA A 260 9.60 20.99 -1.78
C ALA A 260 10.20 22.14 -0.94
N GLY A 261 11.46 22.50 -1.15
CA GLY A 261 12.12 23.60 -0.45
C GLY A 261 12.14 23.36 1.07
N SER A 262 11.44 24.20 1.83
CA SER A 262 11.37 24.08 3.30
C SER A 262 10.24 23.18 3.81
N ASP A 263 9.36 22.68 2.94
CA ASP A 263 8.29 21.78 3.36
C ASP A 263 8.84 20.47 3.92
N ARG A 264 8.15 19.95 4.94
CA ARG A 264 8.46 18.67 5.59
C ARG A 264 7.38 17.65 5.24
N ILE A 265 7.50 17.08 4.04
CA ILE A 265 6.56 16.08 3.55
C ILE A 265 6.88 14.73 4.24
N PRO A 266 5.92 14.08 4.92
CA PRO A 266 6.13 12.72 5.42
C PRO A 266 6.28 11.76 4.24
N LEU A 267 7.23 10.81 4.31
CA LEU A 267 7.56 9.93 3.19
C LEU A 267 7.33 8.45 3.51
N VAL A 268 6.81 7.72 2.52
CA VAL A 268 6.58 6.26 2.54
C VAL A 268 7.24 5.61 1.32
N VAL A 269 7.95 4.49 1.51
CA VAL A 269 8.55 3.72 0.41
C VAL A 269 8.39 2.23 0.66
N TYR A 270 7.94 1.51 -0.35
CA TYR A 270 8.01 0.05 -0.36
C TYR A 270 8.16 -0.47 -1.79
N SER A 271 9.41 -0.70 -2.21
CA SER A 271 9.75 -1.11 -3.57
C SER A 271 9.50 -2.60 -3.83
N ASN A 272 9.49 -3.02 -5.10
CA ASN A 272 9.74 -4.42 -5.43
C ASN A 272 11.26 -4.71 -5.33
N ARG A 273 11.72 -5.87 -5.78
CA ARG A 273 13.15 -6.21 -5.81
C ARG A 273 13.87 -5.72 -7.08
N GLY A 274 13.22 -4.96 -7.96
CA GLY A 274 13.82 -4.39 -9.17
C GLY A 274 13.55 -5.14 -10.47
N GLU A 275 12.97 -6.33 -10.39
CA GLU A 275 12.57 -7.07 -11.57
C GLU A 275 11.15 -6.67 -12.04
N ILE A 276 10.86 -6.92 -13.30
CA ILE A 276 9.73 -6.31 -14.03
C ILE A 276 8.64 -7.36 -14.26
N TYR A 277 7.38 -6.98 -14.06
CA TYR A 277 6.25 -7.85 -14.37
C TYR A 277 5.97 -7.81 -15.87
N ASP A 278 6.06 -8.95 -16.54
CA ASP A 278 5.69 -9.12 -17.93
C ASP A 278 4.21 -9.53 -18.00
N VAL A 279 3.37 -8.61 -18.49
CA VAL A 279 1.92 -8.78 -18.58
C VAL A 279 1.55 -9.87 -19.59
N GLU A 280 2.31 -10.02 -20.68
CA GLU A 280 2.04 -11.03 -21.71
C GLU A 280 2.34 -12.44 -21.21
N GLN A 281 3.43 -12.59 -20.44
CA GLN A 281 3.80 -13.87 -19.83
C GLN A 281 3.04 -14.16 -18.52
N GLY A 282 2.50 -13.11 -17.88
CA GLY A 282 1.90 -13.21 -16.56
C GLY A 282 2.90 -13.68 -15.49
N ASP A 283 4.16 -13.25 -15.63
CA ASP A 283 5.28 -13.64 -14.76
C ASP A 283 6.32 -12.51 -14.68
N TRP A 284 7.22 -12.61 -13.72
CA TRP A 284 8.25 -11.61 -13.49
C TRP A 284 9.60 -11.97 -14.12
N THR A 285 10.27 -10.99 -14.74
CA THR A 285 11.56 -11.16 -15.42
C THR A 285 12.67 -10.31 -14.80
N GLY A 286 13.92 -10.81 -14.82
CA GLY A 286 15.11 -10.15 -14.27
C GLY A 286 15.64 -10.73 -12.96
N THR A 287 16.71 -10.16 -12.41
CA THR A 287 17.33 -10.55 -11.13
C THR A 287 17.02 -9.53 -10.04
N GLY A 288 16.44 -9.99 -8.94
CA GLY A 288 16.03 -9.14 -7.84
C GLY A 288 17.17 -8.78 -6.90
N GLU A 289 17.12 -7.57 -6.36
CA GLU A 289 17.95 -7.05 -5.31
C GLU A 289 17.36 -7.31 -3.92
N GLU A 290 18.24 -7.26 -2.91
CA GLU A 290 17.82 -7.27 -1.51
C GLU A 290 17.42 -5.85 -1.09
N VAL A 291 16.11 -5.61 -0.92
CA VAL A 291 15.54 -4.28 -0.62
C VAL A 291 16.19 -3.64 0.61
N VAL A 292 16.57 -4.42 1.63
CA VAL A 292 17.23 -3.93 2.85
C VAL A 292 18.51 -3.12 2.58
N LYS A 293 19.21 -3.34 1.46
CA LYS A 293 20.43 -2.60 1.09
C LYS A 293 20.16 -1.11 0.81
N PHE A 294 18.96 -0.76 0.40
CA PHE A 294 18.56 0.61 0.05
C PHE A 294 17.92 1.38 1.21
N VAL A 295 17.36 0.66 2.18
CA VAL A 295 16.67 1.24 3.35
C VAL A 295 17.51 2.28 4.12
N PRO A 296 18.84 2.11 4.32
CA PRO A 296 19.66 3.15 4.96
C PRO A 296 19.56 4.52 4.29
N GLU A 297 19.64 4.56 2.96
CA GLU A 297 19.60 5.80 2.18
C GLU A 297 18.19 6.41 2.21
N TRP A 298 17.16 5.59 2.10
CA TRP A 298 15.77 6.06 2.16
C TRP A 298 15.44 6.71 3.50
N ILE A 299 15.91 6.12 4.60
CA ILE A 299 15.72 6.68 5.94
C ILE A 299 16.48 8.00 6.08
N GLN A 300 17.70 8.13 5.52
CA GLN A 300 18.43 9.40 5.50
C GLN A 300 17.69 10.50 4.72
N LEU A 301 16.92 10.14 3.69
CA LEU A 301 16.05 11.04 2.94
C LEU A 301 14.74 11.40 3.70
N GLY A 302 14.51 10.82 4.87
CA GLY A 302 13.36 11.13 5.73
C GLY A 302 12.18 10.17 5.59
N VAL A 303 12.36 9.01 4.96
CA VAL A 303 11.33 7.96 4.90
C VAL A 303 11.04 7.40 6.29
N ARG A 304 9.75 7.40 6.68
CA ARG A 304 9.28 6.93 7.99
C ARG A 304 8.48 5.64 7.93
N ILE A 305 7.96 5.27 6.76
CA ILE A 305 7.34 3.97 6.52
C ILE A 305 8.13 3.27 5.42
N VAL A 306 8.82 2.19 5.77
CA VAL A 306 9.65 1.40 4.85
C VAL A 306 9.14 -0.03 4.78
N GLY A 307 9.12 -0.64 3.60
CA GLY A 307 8.66 -2.03 3.47
C GLY A 307 8.92 -2.61 2.09
N GLY A 308 8.13 -3.60 1.72
CA GLY A 308 8.23 -4.26 0.42
C GLY A 308 6.94 -4.27 -0.38
N CYS A 309 7.06 -4.41 -1.70
CA CYS A 309 5.99 -4.71 -2.63
C CYS A 309 6.19 -6.10 -3.22
N CYS A 310 5.93 -6.30 -4.51
CA CYS A 310 6.01 -7.59 -5.17
C CYS A 310 7.35 -8.30 -4.97
N ARG A 311 7.27 -9.61 -4.70
CA ARG A 311 8.38 -10.53 -4.38
C ARG A 311 9.22 -10.16 -3.17
N VAL A 312 8.82 -9.19 -2.36
CA VAL A 312 9.41 -8.99 -1.03
C VAL A 312 8.68 -9.91 -0.05
N TYR A 313 9.43 -10.83 0.54
CA TYR A 313 8.94 -11.93 1.38
C TYR A 313 9.16 -11.63 2.87
N PRO A 314 8.57 -12.43 3.79
CA PRO A 314 8.77 -12.24 5.22
C PRO A 314 10.23 -12.17 5.67
N THR A 315 11.13 -12.93 5.03
CA THR A 315 12.57 -12.89 5.32
C THR A 315 13.22 -11.54 5.02
N ASP A 316 12.74 -10.83 3.99
CA ASP A 316 13.22 -9.49 3.67
C ASP A 316 12.68 -8.47 4.70
N VAL A 317 11.41 -8.61 5.08
CA VAL A 317 10.79 -7.78 6.14
C VAL A 317 11.56 -7.95 7.45
N PHE A 318 11.98 -9.17 7.80
CA PHE A 318 12.83 -9.42 8.96
C PHE A 318 14.19 -8.74 8.85
N ALA A 319 14.82 -8.75 7.66
CA ALA A 319 16.07 -8.04 7.44
C ALA A 319 15.92 -6.52 7.62
N ILE A 320 14.84 -5.94 7.06
CA ILE A 320 14.50 -4.52 7.25
C ILE A 320 14.25 -4.24 8.74
N ARG A 321 13.48 -5.07 9.43
CA ARG A 321 13.22 -4.94 10.87
C ARG A 321 14.52 -4.93 11.66
N LYS A 322 15.41 -5.89 11.43
CA LYS A 322 16.72 -5.96 12.10
C LYS A 322 17.54 -4.70 11.88
N TYR A 323 17.55 -4.16 10.66
CA TYR A 323 18.22 -2.90 10.37
C TYR A 323 17.61 -1.74 11.17
N VAL A 324 16.27 -1.58 11.13
CA VAL A 324 15.57 -0.50 11.84
C VAL A 324 15.75 -0.60 13.36
N ASP A 325 15.77 -1.81 13.94
CA ASP A 325 16.01 -2.00 15.39
C ASP A 325 17.44 -1.63 15.80
N GLY A 326 18.39 -1.78 14.88
CA GLY A 326 19.78 -1.39 15.09
C GLY A 326 20.02 0.12 14.99
N LEU A 327 19.03 0.90 14.55
CA LEU A 327 19.16 2.36 14.49
C LEU A 327 19.02 2.92 15.91
N ASN A 328 20.10 3.49 16.44
CA ASN A 328 20.08 4.32 17.65
C ASN A 328 19.41 5.68 17.35
N ILE A 329 18.14 5.66 16.97
CA ILE A 329 17.35 6.88 16.78
C ILE A 329 16.99 7.37 18.17
N LYS A 330 17.72 8.38 18.65
CA LYS A 330 17.31 9.08 19.87
C LYS A 330 15.95 9.73 19.60
N PRO A 331 14.98 9.59 20.52
CA PRO A 331 13.68 10.25 20.41
C PRO A 331 13.84 11.77 20.31
#